data_AF-A0A9P6N805-F1
#
_entry.id   AF-A0A9P6N805-F1
#
_cell.length_a   1.000
_cell.length_b   1.000
_cell.length_c   1.000
_cell.angle_alpha   90.00
_cell.angle_beta   90.00
_cell.angle_gamma   90.00
#
_symmetry.space_group_name_H-M   'P 1'
#
loop_
_entity.id
_entity.type
_entity.pdbx_description
1 polymer ?
#
loop_
_entity_poly.entity_id
_entity_poly.type
_entity_poly.pdbx_seq_one_letter_code
_entity_poly.pdbx_strand_id
1 'polypeptide(L)' 'MSFLKHMVLPQMNCYPAPNIILVLNNTAIHHGAEISCLCADHGVRLEYLPP' A
#
# COMPACT_ATOMS: atom_id res chain seq x y z
N MET A 1 -8.86 3.14 7.20
CA MET A 1 -8.40 3.06 5.80
C MET A 1 -8.48 4.37 5.01
N SER A 2 -9.17 5.41 5.49
CA SER A 2 -9.22 6.73 4.82
C SER A 2 -7.84 7.36 4.62
N PHE A 3 -6.95 7.27 5.61
CA PHE A 3 -5.60 7.84 5.52
C PHE A 3 -4.79 7.24 4.36
N LEU A 4 -4.78 5.91 4.22
CA LEU A 4 -4.04 5.25 3.15
C LEU A 4 -4.52 5.71 1.76
N LYS A 5 -5.84 5.72 1.57
CA LYS A 5 -6.49 6.09 0.30
C LYS A 5 -6.29 7.56 -0.07
N HIS A 6 -6.41 8.47 0.90
CA HIS A 6 -6.47 9.90 0.62
C HIS A 6 -5.16 10.65 0.84
N MET A 7 -4.24 10.10 1.63
CA MET A 7 -2.99 10.79 1.98
C MET A 7 -1.75 10.09 1.42
N VAL A 8 -1.74 8.75 1.36
CA VAL A 8 -0.53 7.98 1.00
C VAL A 8 -0.53 7.61 -0.47
N LEU A 9 -1.53 6.85 -0.94
CA LEU A 9 -1.57 6.37 -2.32
C LEU A 9 -1.52 7.48 -3.39
N PRO A 10 -2.11 8.68 -3.20
CA PRO A 10 -1.98 9.77 -4.16
C PRO A 10 -0.55 10.30 -4.34
N GLN A 11 0.37 9.97 -3.43
CA GLN A 11 1.79 10.35 -3.51
C GLN A 11 2.65 9.25 -4.15
N MET A 12 2.07 8.09 -4.43
CA MET A 12 2.74 6.95 -5.04
C MET A 12 2.56 6.97 -6.56
N ASN A 13 3.47 6.30 -7.26
CA ASN A 13 3.31 6.13 -8.71
C ASN A 13 2.90 4.69 -9.04
N CYS A 14 2.37 4.50 -10.24
CA CYS A 14 2.16 3.19 -10.83
C CYS A 14 3.47 2.64 -11.43
N TYR A 15 3.64 1.33 -11.41
CA TYR A 15 4.73 0.67 -12.12
C TYR A 15 4.78 1.08 -13.62
N PRO A 16 5.96 1.36 -14.22
CA PRO A 16 7.34 1.17 -13.72
C PRO A 16 8.01 2.43 -13.11
N ALA A 17 7.26 3.41 -12.60
CA ALA A 17 7.83 4.64 -12.07
C ALA A 17 8.52 4.47 -10.68
N PRO A 18 9.24 5.48 -10.18
CA PRO A 18 9.72 5.49 -8.78
C PRO A 18 8.57 5.49 -7.75
N ASN A 19 8.81 5.19 -6.47
CA ASN A 19 7.78 5.20 -5.40
C ASN A 19 6.58 4.25 -5.63
N ILE A 20 6.86 3.05 -6.10
CA ILE A 20 5.86 2.01 -6.43
C ILE A 20 5.64 0.96 -5.34
N ILE A 21 6.40 1.00 -4.23
CA ILE A 21 6.32 0.01 -3.15
C ILE A 21 5.85 0.70 -1.86
N LEU A 22 4.77 0.20 -1.28
CA LEU A 22 4.29 0.58 0.04
C LEU A 22 4.73 -0.50 1.03
N VAL A 23 5.50 -0.10 2.04
CA VAL A 23 5.94 -1.00 3.11
C VAL A 23 5.15 -0.70 4.37
N LEU A 24 4.46 -1.69 4.93
CA LEU A 24 3.72 -1.58 6.20
C LEU A 24 4.33 -2.45 7.29
N ASN A 25 4.08 -2.08 8.56
CA ASN A 25 4.37 -2.96 9.68
C ASN A 25 3.51 -4.23 9.59
N ASN A 26 4.07 -5.38 9.97
CA ASN A 26 3.39 -6.67 9.96
C ASN A 26 2.48 -6.84 11.19
N THR A 27 1.53 -5.92 11.37
CA THR A 27 0.53 -6.00 12.43
C THR A 27 -0.80 -6.50 11.85
N ALA A 28 -1.55 -7.29 12.63
CA ALA A 28 -2.78 -7.94 12.16
C ALA A 28 -3.81 -6.96 11.56
N ILE A 29 -3.84 -5.71 12.04
CA ILE A 29 -4.72 -4.65 11.54
C ILE A 29 -4.39 -4.20 10.10
N HIS A 30 -3.21 -4.56 9.57
CA HIS A 30 -2.77 -4.25 8.21
C HIS A 30 -2.91 -5.42 7.23
N HIS A 31 -3.44 -6.58 7.66
CA HIS A 31 -3.64 -7.77 6.82
C HIS A 31 -5.06 -7.88 6.24
N GLY A 32 -5.86 -6.83 6.33
CA GLY A 32 -7.19 -6.79 5.70
C GLY A 32 -7.08 -6.78 4.18
N ALA A 33 -7.93 -7.55 3.50
CA ALA A 33 -8.02 -7.61 2.04
C ALA A 33 -8.25 -6.24 1.39
N GLU A 34 -8.84 -5.29 2.13
CA GLU A 34 -9.05 -3.92 1.67
C GLU A 34 -7.74 -3.20 1.28
N ILE A 35 -6.65 -3.40 2.02
CA ILE A 35 -5.37 -2.72 1.78
C ILE A 35 -4.72 -3.25 0.51
N SER A 36 -4.68 -4.58 0.34
CA SER A 36 -4.09 -5.20 -0.84
C SER A 36 -4.88 -4.87 -2.10
N CYS A 37 -6.21 -4.87 -2.06
CA CYS A 37 -7.05 -4.42 -3.16
C CYS A 37 -6.77 -2.95 -3.52
N LEU A 38 -6.73 -2.06 -2.52
CA LEU A 38 -6.51 -0.64 -2.73
C LEU A 38 -5.13 -0.37 -3.37
N CYS A 39 -4.07 -1.05 -2.92
CA CYS A 39 -2.74 -0.95 -3.51
C CYS A 39 -2.71 -1.47 -4.95
N ALA A 40 -3.34 -2.63 -5.22
CA ALA A 40 -3.42 -3.20 -6.56
C ALA A 40 -4.16 -2.28 -7.54
N ASP A 41 -5.27 -1.67 -7.13
CA ASP A 41 -6.03 -0.71 -7.94
C ASP A 41 -5.21 0.53 -8.32
N HIS A 42 -4.21 0.88 -7.51
CA HIS A 42 -3.30 2.02 -7.76
C HIS A 42 -1.98 1.60 -8.40
N GLY A 43 -1.82 0.33 -8.80
CA GLY A 43 -0.57 -0.17 -9.40
C GLY A 43 0.63 -0.12 -8.44
N VAL A 44 0.36 -0.14 -7.13
CA VAL A 44 1.34 -0.09 -6.04
C VAL A 44 1.55 -1.50 -5.49
N ARG A 45 2.81 -1.90 -5.33
CA ARG A 45 3.19 -3.15 -4.68
C ARG A 45 3.16 -2.98 -3.16
N LEU A 46 2.44 -3.85 -2.48
CA LEU A 46 2.38 -3.89 -1.02
C LEU A 46 3.39 -4.90 -0.47
N GLU A 47 4.18 -4.49 0.51
CA GLU A 47 5.13 -5.33 1.24
C GLU A 47 4.96 -5.12 2.75
N TYR A 48 5.32 -6.13 3.54
CA TYR A 48 5.27 -6.06 5.00
C TYR A 48 6.67 -6.28 5.59
N LEU A 49 6.99 -5.56 6.66
CA LEU A 49 8.22 -5.81 7.42
C LEU A 49 8.20 -7.22 8.04
N PRO A 50 9.37 -7.86 8.28
CA PRO A 50 9.43 -9.05 9.12
C PRO A 50 8.83 -8.78 10.52
N PRO A 51 8.29 -9.81 11.20
CA PRO A 51 7.75 -9.67 12.56
C PRO A 51 8.82 -9.31 13.60
#